data_AF-A0A354GQH8-F1
#
_entry.id   AF-A0A354GQH8-F1
#
_cell.length_a   1.000
_cell.length_b   1.000
_cell.length_c   1.000
_cell.angle_alpha   90.00
_cell.angle_beta   90.00
_cell.angle_gamma   90.00
#
_symmetry.space_group_name_H-M   'P 1'
#
loop_
_entity.id
_entity.type
_entity.pdbx_description
1 polymer ?
#
loop_
_entity_poly.entity_id
_entity_poly.type
_entity_poly.pdbx_seq_one_letter_code
_entity_poly.pdbx_strand_id
1 'polypeptide(L)'
;MPRFRPPGPPEPLSLETVRQIAADVLRAEHFYVGTQLKLVWGRAEQEETTWEVFQGRLLDPAHTRERRVFETWDVYQTESEGRSAEPLLSLKWDAAARRFYIVRGIDSYVWEGYDSGGGVILSRERRKWVRELVGAVALEDYSDAGELRDELICLLFHAVVGTSRLPLTSVEAPLPAFSFGQLLYCHGIGEADASPVRSYKSLAQATARPGLNRLERIKLLEAFLHAVPFADVGAASRLFAPLTTSKDLTALLRGLFNAASLSPYTGLGEKTVVFLDAQEGDGFLPAAEAADFLSWLLRQIGRHLTAYDLVVFHHRGANYPDALVLDAALKAYFNRIERRPDLFLDDMRDNEEARNVKRLRRRALRQGWLIRRRYEEWPVPDLPTSPGENNRVLPSSHARVPEEQILQPSRRTRRLYAGDPLASHLGPRGAEALRQSATDLCHSEELRELGTALFLDRPFGAGKAATEPDGTLLLASEAFSRSVAEQRLRDLAREPNLFTDLERDKCLSRLTEGPEARGLPLDAVGGDARPGTVSLTDARRAAPDYVLLRTTPGSVRALLRQYDFTQLAEQMDLDWLFKGDRVLLARGAAGQGLVGHDDGPAAG
;
A
#
# COMPACT_ATOMS: atom_id res chain seq x y z
N MET A 1 -21.63 0.44 -1.86
CA MET A 1 -20.26 0.68 -2.38
C MET A 1 -20.30 0.62 -3.91
N PRO A 2 -19.36 1.23 -4.65
CA PRO A 2 -19.26 0.95 -6.09
C PRO A 2 -19.13 -0.56 -6.28
N ARG A 3 -19.90 -1.13 -7.21
CA ARG A 3 -19.89 -2.57 -7.46
C ARG A 3 -18.45 -3.00 -7.82
N PHE A 4 -18.01 -4.06 -7.18
CA PHE A 4 -16.74 -4.73 -7.44
C PHE A 4 -16.76 -5.41 -8.82
N ARG A 5 -17.95 -5.79 -9.32
CA ARG A 5 -18.19 -6.35 -10.66
C ARG A 5 -19.31 -5.62 -11.42
N PRO A 6 -19.32 -5.68 -12.77
CA PRO A 6 -20.42 -5.14 -13.56
C PRO A 6 -21.77 -5.77 -13.18
N PRO A 7 -22.88 -5.03 -13.23
CA PRO A 7 -24.21 -5.56 -12.94
C PRO A 7 -24.57 -6.72 -13.88
N GLY A 8 -24.98 -7.85 -13.30
CA GLY A 8 -25.68 -8.92 -14.00
C GLY A 8 -27.19 -8.63 -14.13
N PRO A 9 -27.95 -9.54 -14.76
CA PRO A 9 -29.41 -9.47 -14.72
C PRO A 9 -29.91 -9.57 -13.27
N PRO A 10 -31.02 -8.89 -12.91
CA PRO A 10 -31.56 -8.96 -11.56
C PRO A 10 -31.98 -10.38 -11.20
N GLU A 11 -31.55 -10.86 -10.04
CA GLU A 11 -31.81 -12.19 -9.51
C GLU A 11 -32.52 -12.07 -8.15
N PRO A 12 -33.67 -12.74 -7.95
CA PRO A 12 -34.45 -12.59 -6.72
C PRO A 12 -33.72 -13.17 -5.50
N LEU A 13 -33.79 -12.43 -4.39
CA LEU A 13 -33.09 -12.74 -3.15
C LEU A 13 -33.94 -13.63 -2.23
N SER A 14 -33.88 -14.95 -2.43
CA SER A 14 -34.47 -15.94 -1.52
C SER A 14 -33.45 -16.46 -0.49
N LEU A 15 -33.90 -17.07 0.62
CA LEU A 15 -32.98 -17.70 1.59
C LEU A 15 -32.16 -18.85 0.97
N GLU A 16 -32.75 -19.56 0.01
CA GLU A 16 -32.05 -20.61 -0.74
C GLU A 16 -30.97 -20.01 -1.65
N THR A 17 -31.31 -18.95 -2.39
CA THR A 17 -30.36 -18.19 -3.20
C THR A 17 -29.21 -17.64 -2.34
N VAL A 18 -29.50 -17.13 -1.15
CA VAL A 18 -28.51 -16.63 -0.19
C VAL A 18 -27.52 -17.72 0.23
N ARG A 19 -28.00 -18.92 0.57
CA ARG A 19 -27.12 -20.07 0.91
C ARG A 19 -26.32 -20.54 -0.30
N GLN A 20 -26.93 -20.54 -1.49
CA GLN A 20 -26.25 -20.91 -2.72
C GLN A 20 -25.12 -19.93 -3.05
N ILE A 21 -25.35 -18.63 -2.89
CA ILE A 21 -24.30 -17.60 -3.03
C ILE A 21 -23.18 -17.85 -2.02
N ALA A 22 -23.50 -18.07 -0.74
CA ALA A 22 -22.51 -18.30 0.30
C ALA A 22 -21.62 -19.52 0.01
N ALA A 23 -22.22 -20.62 -0.46
CA ALA A 23 -21.48 -21.80 -0.90
C ALA A 23 -20.62 -21.54 -2.14
N ASP A 24 -21.16 -20.78 -3.11
CA ASP A 24 -20.48 -20.46 -4.36
C ASP A 24 -19.25 -19.59 -4.14
N VAL A 25 -19.37 -18.46 -3.43
CA VAL A 25 -18.28 -17.48 -3.28
C VAL A 25 -17.07 -18.02 -2.51
N LEU A 26 -17.19 -19.14 -1.81
CA LEU A 26 -16.09 -19.81 -1.09
C LEU A 26 -15.61 -21.11 -1.74
N ARG A 27 -16.05 -21.43 -2.97
CA ARG A 27 -15.56 -22.59 -3.72
C ARG A 27 -14.05 -22.54 -3.92
N ALA A 28 -13.43 -23.72 -3.93
CA ALA A 28 -11.99 -23.86 -4.03
C ALA A 28 -11.41 -23.25 -5.31
N GLU A 29 -12.15 -23.27 -6.42
CA GLU A 29 -11.76 -22.65 -7.70
C GLU A 29 -11.57 -21.12 -7.63
N HIS A 30 -12.00 -20.46 -6.56
CA HIS A 30 -11.76 -19.02 -6.38
C HIS A 30 -10.42 -18.72 -5.71
N PHE A 31 -9.64 -19.76 -5.40
CA PHE A 31 -8.39 -19.64 -4.68
C PHE A 31 -7.20 -20.00 -5.56
N TYR A 32 -6.10 -19.27 -5.36
CA TYR A 32 -4.76 -19.75 -5.62
C TYR A 32 -4.15 -20.25 -4.32
N VAL A 33 -3.52 -21.43 -4.36
CA VAL A 33 -2.90 -22.06 -3.21
C VAL A 33 -1.50 -22.53 -3.59
N GLY A 34 -0.49 -21.88 -3.01
CA GLY A 34 0.92 -22.20 -3.20
C GLY A 34 1.28 -23.60 -2.71
N THR A 35 2.47 -24.07 -3.10
CA THR A 35 2.90 -25.46 -2.86
C THR A 35 3.10 -25.80 -1.39
N GLN A 36 3.33 -24.80 -0.54
CA GLN A 36 3.56 -25.00 0.90
C GLN A 36 2.27 -24.94 1.72
N LEU A 37 1.16 -24.47 1.13
CA LEU A 37 -0.12 -24.32 1.81
C LEU A 37 -1.09 -25.43 1.42
N LYS A 38 -1.71 -26.04 2.43
CA LYS A 38 -2.81 -27.00 2.25
C LYS A 38 -4.06 -26.42 2.89
N LEU A 39 -5.15 -26.42 2.14
CA LEU A 39 -6.44 -25.93 2.58
C LEU A 39 -7.47 -27.06 2.60
N VAL A 40 -8.40 -26.99 3.54
CA VAL A 40 -9.58 -27.85 3.61
C VAL A 40 -10.81 -26.97 3.81
N TRP A 41 -11.84 -27.25 3.03
CA TRP A 41 -13.13 -26.55 3.10
C TRP A 41 -14.07 -27.30 4.03
N GLY A 42 -14.78 -26.56 4.87
CA GLY A 42 -15.78 -27.07 5.80
C GLY A 42 -17.09 -26.31 5.67
N ARG A 43 -18.19 -26.98 5.97
CA ARG A 43 -19.49 -26.36 6.18
C ARG A 43 -20.10 -26.92 7.46
N ALA A 44 -20.66 -26.06 8.30
CA ALA A 44 -21.50 -26.46 9.42
C ALA A 44 -22.87 -25.80 9.29
N GLU A 45 -23.94 -26.60 9.37
CA GLU A 45 -25.30 -26.07 9.31
C GLU A 45 -25.65 -25.28 10.59
N GLN A 46 -25.05 -25.66 11.71
CA GLN A 46 -25.17 -25.01 13.00
C GLN A 46 -23.84 -25.07 13.75
N GLU A 47 -23.23 -23.91 13.94
CA GLU A 47 -22.03 -23.70 14.75
C GLU A 47 -22.36 -22.69 15.84
N GLU A 48 -22.29 -23.10 17.11
CA GLU A 48 -22.37 -22.17 18.24
C GLU A 48 -20.98 -21.60 18.53
N THR A 49 -20.84 -20.28 18.45
CA THR A 49 -19.57 -19.58 18.66
C THR A 49 -19.74 -18.47 19.70
N THR A 50 -18.73 -18.26 20.56
CA THR A 50 -18.66 -17.06 21.40
C THR A 50 -18.46 -15.82 20.53
N TRP A 51 -19.38 -14.85 20.63
CA TRP A 51 -19.52 -13.79 19.64
C TRP A 51 -20.08 -12.49 20.24
N GLU A 52 -19.25 -11.46 20.25
CA GLU A 52 -19.65 -10.09 20.56
C GLU A 52 -18.87 -9.14 19.65
N VAL A 53 -19.58 -8.24 18.98
CA VAL A 53 -18.98 -7.18 18.15
C VAL A 53 -19.01 -5.88 18.93
N PHE A 54 -17.85 -5.38 19.31
CA PHE A 54 -17.70 -4.14 20.04
C PHE A 54 -16.89 -3.14 19.20
N GLN A 55 -17.48 -1.98 18.89
CA GLN A 55 -16.85 -0.92 18.09
C GLN A 55 -16.28 -1.43 16.75
N GLY A 56 -17.05 -2.28 16.06
CA GLY A 56 -16.66 -2.86 14.77
C GLY A 56 -15.58 -3.95 14.85
N ARG A 57 -15.19 -4.40 16.05
CA ARG A 57 -14.22 -5.49 16.24
C ARG A 57 -14.88 -6.68 16.92
N LEU A 58 -14.44 -7.88 16.55
CA LEU A 58 -14.82 -9.10 17.26
C LEU A 58 -14.02 -9.17 18.57
N LEU A 59 -14.71 -9.30 19.71
CA LEU A 59 -14.05 -9.47 21.00
C LEU A 59 -13.38 -10.84 21.11
N ASP A 60 -12.28 -10.89 21.86
CA ASP A 60 -11.66 -12.14 22.24
C ASP A 60 -12.68 -13.00 23.01
N PRO A 61 -12.83 -14.30 22.71
CA PRO A 61 -13.76 -15.16 23.43
C PRO A 61 -13.52 -15.23 24.95
N ALA A 62 -12.33 -14.86 25.44
CA ALA A 62 -12.08 -14.74 26.87
C ALA A 62 -12.77 -13.52 27.52
N HIS A 63 -13.17 -12.51 26.74
CA HIS A 63 -13.73 -11.24 27.21
C HIS A 63 -15.25 -11.14 27.07
N THR A 64 -15.89 -12.16 26.51
CA THR A 64 -17.34 -12.19 26.35
C THR A 64 -17.92 -13.56 26.69
N ARG A 65 -19.19 -13.56 27.09
CA ARG A 65 -19.98 -14.78 27.32
C ARG A 65 -21.12 -14.92 26.32
N GLU A 66 -21.30 -13.93 25.44
CA GLU A 66 -22.34 -13.97 24.41
C GLU A 66 -22.05 -15.11 23.44
N ARG A 67 -23.09 -15.88 23.12
CA ARG A 67 -23.03 -16.97 22.14
C ARG A 67 -24.02 -16.70 21.02
N ARG A 68 -23.62 -17.08 19.81
CA ARG A 68 -24.44 -16.99 18.60
C ARG A 68 -24.32 -18.30 17.82
N VAL A 69 -25.41 -18.67 17.14
CA VAL A 69 -25.44 -19.83 16.26
C VAL A 69 -25.40 -19.35 14.81
N PHE A 70 -24.49 -19.91 14.04
CA PHE A 70 -24.30 -19.57 12.63
C PHE A 70 -24.41 -20.81 11.75
N GLU A 71 -24.85 -20.61 10.51
CA GLU A 71 -24.49 -21.51 9.41
C GLU A 71 -23.16 -21.02 8.82
N THR A 72 -22.17 -21.88 8.64
CA THR A 72 -20.80 -21.45 8.33
C THR A 72 -20.19 -22.17 7.14
N TRP A 73 -19.36 -21.43 6.41
CA TRP A 73 -18.50 -21.92 5.34
C TRP A 73 -17.07 -21.48 5.66
N ASP A 74 -16.20 -22.46 5.88
CA ASP A 74 -14.87 -22.23 6.44
C ASP A 74 -13.78 -22.76 5.52
N VAL A 75 -12.65 -22.06 5.50
CA VAL A 75 -11.42 -22.48 4.82
C VAL A 75 -10.31 -22.59 5.85
N TYR A 76 -9.95 -23.82 6.21
CA TYR A 76 -8.90 -24.11 7.19
C TYR A 76 -7.56 -24.35 6.51
N GLN A 77 -6.49 -23.84 7.12
CA GLN A 77 -5.14 -24.35 6.86
C GLN A 77 -4.96 -25.71 7.52
N THR A 78 -4.29 -26.63 6.84
CA THR A 78 -3.94 -27.95 7.38
C THR A 78 -2.42 -28.08 7.49
N GLU A 79 -1.97 -28.48 8.68
CA GLU A 79 -0.57 -28.76 9.01
C GLU A 79 -0.39 -30.24 9.37
N SER A 80 0.82 -30.65 9.77
CA SER A 80 1.10 -32.03 10.18
C SER A 80 0.26 -32.49 11.37
N GLU A 81 -0.15 -31.56 12.23
CA GLU A 81 -0.93 -31.84 13.46
C GLU A 81 -2.45 -31.79 13.23
N GLY A 82 -2.90 -31.51 12.00
CA GLY A 82 -4.31 -31.42 11.65
C GLY A 82 -4.71 -30.03 11.15
N ARG A 83 -6.00 -29.68 11.33
CA ARG A 83 -6.51 -28.37 10.95
C ARG A 83 -6.06 -27.31 11.95
N SER A 84 -5.81 -26.10 11.45
CA SER A 84 -5.69 -24.88 12.24
C SER A 84 -6.88 -24.73 13.20
N ALA A 85 -6.63 -24.14 14.38
CA ALA A 85 -7.66 -23.97 15.41
C ALA A 85 -8.75 -22.97 15.02
N GLU A 86 -8.42 -22.03 14.13
CA GLU A 86 -9.35 -21.09 13.53
C GLU A 86 -9.22 -21.16 12.01
N PRO A 87 -10.32 -20.99 11.25
CA PRO A 87 -10.25 -20.94 9.80
C PRO A 87 -9.48 -19.70 9.33
N LEU A 88 -8.72 -19.83 8.24
CA LEU A 88 -8.09 -18.68 7.59
C LEU A 88 -9.13 -17.68 7.10
N LEU A 89 -10.25 -18.19 6.57
CA LEU A 89 -11.41 -17.41 6.15
C LEU A 89 -12.68 -18.14 6.55
N SER A 90 -13.67 -17.39 7.02
CA SER A 90 -14.98 -17.90 7.39
C SER A 90 -16.06 -16.92 6.94
N LEU A 91 -17.10 -17.45 6.31
CA LEU A 91 -18.36 -16.76 6.05
C LEU A 91 -19.40 -17.33 7.01
N LYS A 92 -19.93 -16.49 7.90
CA LYS A 92 -20.90 -16.89 8.92
C LYS A 92 -22.25 -16.23 8.65
N TRP A 93 -23.30 -17.04 8.48
CA TRP A 93 -24.68 -16.59 8.29
C TRP A 93 -25.45 -16.66 9.61
N ASP A 94 -25.86 -15.50 10.12
CA ASP A 94 -26.81 -15.37 11.22
C ASP A 94 -28.22 -15.25 10.64
N ALA A 95 -28.93 -16.38 10.60
CA ALA A 95 -30.29 -16.43 10.05
C ALA A 95 -31.28 -15.58 10.85
N ALA A 96 -31.07 -15.44 12.17
CA ALA A 96 -31.95 -14.67 13.05
C ALA A 96 -31.77 -13.17 12.81
N ALA A 97 -30.52 -12.71 12.67
CA ALA A 97 -30.21 -11.31 12.37
C ALA A 97 -30.26 -10.98 10.87
N ARG A 98 -30.46 -11.98 10.00
CA ARG A 98 -30.37 -11.88 8.54
C ARG A 98 -29.09 -11.18 8.07
N ARG A 99 -27.95 -11.60 8.65
CA ARG A 99 -26.64 -10.97 8.43
C ARG A 99 -25.55 -11.99 8.11
N PHE A 100 -24.67 -11.63 7.19
CA PHE A 100 -23.38 -12.30 7.03
C PHE A 100 -22.30 -11.59 7.82
N TYR A 101 -21.35 -12.37 8.33
CA TYR A 101 -20.10 -11.89 8.90
C TYR A 101 -18.94 -12.57 8.19
N ILE A 102 -17.98 -11.78 7.73
CA ILE A 102 -16.74 -12.27 7.12
C ILE A 102 -15.66 -12.16 8.17
N VAL A 103 -15.09 -13.30 8.53
CA VAL A 103 -14.08 -13.44 9.58
C VAL A 103 -12.82 -14.06 8.99
N ARG A 104 -11.67 -13.67 9.50
CA ARG A 104 -10.40 -14.35 9.21
C ARG A 104 -9.64 -14.69 10.48
N GLY A 105 -8.89 -15.79 10.42
CA GLY A 105 -7.99 -16.23 11.49
C GLY A 105 -6.55 -15.82 11.21
N ILE A 106 -5.86 -15.31 12.24
CA ILE A 106 -4.42 -14.99 12.18
C ILE A 106 -3.71 -15.60 13.38
N ASP A 107 -2.75 -16.47 13.12
CA ASP A 107 -1.87 -16.99 14.16
C ASP A 107 -0.89 -15.90 14.62
N SER A 108 -0.94 -15.58 15.91
CA SER A 108 -0.25 -14.43 16.50
C SER A 108 0.39 -14.75 17.85
N TYR A 109 1.46 -14.03 18.17
CA TYR A 109 1.94 -13.86 19.53
C TYR A 109 1.10 -12.79 20.22
N VAL A 110 0.43 -13.17 21.31
CA VAL A 110 -0.43 -12.30 22.10
C VAL A 110 0.00 -12.31 23.56
N TRP A 111 -0.35 -11.26 24.30
CA TRP A 111 -0.17 -11.21 25.75
C TRP A 111 -1.48 -11.52 26.45
N GLU A 112 -1.50 -12.56 27.27
CA GLU A 112 -2.66 -12.93 28.08
C GLU A 112 -2.39 -12.68 29.57
N GLY A 113 -3.40 -12.17 30.27
CA GLY A 113 -3.39 -12.09 31.72
C GLY A 113 -3.64 -13.47 32.33
N TYR A 114 -2.90 -13.83 33.38
CA TYR A 114 -3.16 -15.03 34.18
C TYR A 114 -3.02 -14.70 35.67
N ASP A 115 -3.84 -15.36 36.50
CA ASP A 115 -3.69 -15.28 37.95
C ASP A 115 -2.50 -16.14 38.39
N SER A 116 -1.49 -15.49 38.95
CA SER A 116 -0.30 -16.15 39.50
C SER A 116 -0.52 -16.68 40.93
N GLY A 117 -1.71 -16.50 41.48
CA GLY A 117 -2.08 -16.79 42.86
C GLY A 117 -2.17 -15.51 43.70
N GLY A 118 -2.98 -15.56 44.77
CA GLY A 118 -3.13 -14.42 45.69
C GLY A 118 -3.81 -13.18 45.10
N GLY A 119 -4.52 -13.32 43.97
CA GLY A 119 -5.17 -12.22 43.27
C GLY A 119 -4.22 -11.36 42.43
N VAL A 120 -2.99 -11.83 42.17
CA VAL A 120 -1.99 -11.12 41.35
C VAL A 120 -2.11 -11.56 39.90
N ILE A 121 -2.59 -10.66 39.05
CA ILE A 121 -2.65 -10.86 37.60
C ILE A 121 -1.31 -10.46 36.98
N LEU A 122 -0.66 -11.42 36.32
CA LEU A 122 0.55 -11.21 35.51
C LEU A 122 0.21 -11.39 34.03
N SER A 123 1.03 -10.82 33.14
CA SER A 123 0.94 -11.09 31.71
C SER A 123 2.00 -12.08 31.27
N ARG A 124 1.65 -12.93 30.29
CA ARG A 124 2.63 -13.77 29.58
C ARG A 124 2.33 -13.76 28.10
N GLU A 125 3.38 -13.90 27.31
CA GLU A 125 3.24 -14.12 25.88
C GLU A 125 2.77 -15.56 25.60
N ARG A 126 1.88 -15.72 24.63
CA ARG A 126 1.46 -16.99 24.07
C ARG A 126 1.22 -16.90 22.57
N ARG A 127 1.38 -18.02 21.88
CA ARG A 127 0.90 -18.22 20.51
C ARG A 127 -0.59 -18.55 20.54
N LYS A 128 -1.39 -17.83 19.77
CA LYS A 128 -2.85 -18.00 19.71
C LYS A 128 -3.37 -17.58 18.34
N TRP A 129 -4.37 -18.30 17.84
CA TRP A 129 -5.18 -17.85 16.72
C TRP A 129 -6.12 -16.72 17.14
N VAL A 130 -6.00 -15.57 16.49
CA VAL A 130 -6.84 -14.40 16.69
C VAL A 130 -7.86 -14.34 15.57
N ARG A 131 -9.14 -14.10 15.92
CA ARG A 131 -10.22 -13.92 14.96
C ARG A 131 -10.47 -12.44 14.73
N GLU A 132 -10.61 -12.07 13.47
CA GLU A 132 -10.85 -10.68 13.07
C GLU A 132 -12.10 -10.58 12.22
N LEU A 133 -13.00 -9.67 12.60
CA LEU A 133 -14.13 -9.28 11.75
C LEU A 133 -13.61 -8.38 10.64
N VAL A 134 -13.79 -8.81 9.39
CA VAL A 134 -13.41 -8.04 8.20
C VAL A 134 -14.58 -7.17 7.74
N GLY A 135 -15.80 -7.70 7.79
CA GLY A 135 -17.01 -6.98 7.42
C GLY A 135 -18.28 -7.72 7.82
N ALA A 136 -19.38 -6.98 7.83
CA ALA A 136 -20.72 -7.51 8.06
C ALA A 136 -21.67 -7.00 6.97
N VAL A 137 -22.57 -7.85 6.51
CA VAL A 137 -23.51 -7.54 5.42
C VAL A 137 -24.92 -7.83 5.89
N ALA A 138 -25.77 -6.81 5.97
CA ALA A 138 -27.19 -7.00 6.30
C ALA A 138 -27.99 -7.28 5.03
N LEU A 139 -28.79 -8.35 5.05
CA LEU A 139 -29.52 -8.78 3.86
C LEU A 139 -30.56 -7.75 3.38
N GLU A 140 -31.03 -6.89 4.29
CA GLU A 140 -31.97 -5.81 4.01
C GLU A 140 -31.40 -4.66 3.18
N ASP A 141 -30.07 -4.53 3.11
CA ASP A 141 -29.38 -3.52 2.30
C ASP A 141 -29.33 -3.90 0.80
N TYR A 142 -29.78 -5.10 0.45
CA TYR A 142 -29.66 -5.67 -0.89
C TYR A 142 -31.03 -6.07 -1.44
N SER A 143 -31.31 -5.60 -2.66
CA SER A 143 -32.54 -5.97 -3.38
C SER A 143 -32.30 -7.06 -4.43
N ASP A 144 -31.04 -7.33 -4.76
CA ASP A 144 -30.59 -8.20 -5.83
C ASP A 144 -29.54 -9.21 -5.33
N ALA A 145 -29.68 -10.47 -5.72
CA ALA A 145 -28.72 -11.53 -5.41
C ALA A 145 -27.33 -11.29 -6.04
N GLY A 146 -27.28 -10.63 -7.20
CA GLY A 146 -26.02 -10.22 -7.82
C GLY A 146 -25.23 -9.21 -6.97
N GLU A 147 -25.90 -8.21 -6.41
CA GLU A 147 -25.28 -7.23 -5.49
C GLU A 147 -24.77 -7.87 -4.21
N LEU A 148 -25.54 -8.78 -3.59
CA LEU A 148 -25.08 -9.51 -2.41
C LEU A 148 -23.83 -10.34 -2.71
N ARG A 149 -23.86 -11.10 -3.83
CA ARG A 149 -22.72 -11.92 -4.27
C ARG A 149 -21.46 -11.07 -4.43
N ASP A 150 -21.59 -9.91 -5.06
CA ASP A 150 -20.48 -8.99 -5.32
C ASP A 150 -19.88 -8.40 -4.03
N GLU A 151 -20.71 -8.02 -3.06
CA GLU A 151 -20.22 -7.56 -1.75
C GLU A 151 -19.46 -8.66 -1.01
N LEU A 152 -20.00 -9.89 -0.98
CA LEU A 152 -19.34 -11.02 -0.32
C LEU A 152 -17.99 -11.33 -0.97
N ILE A 153 -17.90 -11.29 -2.31
CA ILE A 153 -16.63 -11.42 -3.05
C ILE A 153 -15.65 -10.33 -2.63
N CYS A 154 -16.09 -9.07 -2.56
CA CYS A 154 -15.25 -7.94 -2.17
C CYS A 154 -14.68 -8.09 -0.75
N LEU A 155 -15.52 -8.48 0.22
CA LEU A 155 -15.09 -8.66 1.61
C LEU A 155 -14.15 -9.88 1.78
N LEU A 156 -14.41 -10.99 1.10
CA LEU A 156 -13.51 -12.15 1.09
C LEU A 156 -12.16 -11.83 0.43
N PHE A 157 -12.18 -11.04 -0.64
CA PHE A 157 -10.97 -10.52 -1.28
C PHE A 157 -10.15 -9.68 -0.30
N HIS A 158 -10.76 -8.70 0.36
CA HIS A 158 -10.10 -7.86 1.36
C HIS A 158 -9.63 -8.64 2.59
N ALA A 159 -10.35 -9.69 3.00
CA ALA A 159 -9.93 -10.56 4.09
C ALA A 159 -8.55 -11.18 3.81
N VAL A 160 -8.23 -11.47 2.55
CA VAL A 160 -6.94 -12.03 2.14
C VAL A 160 -5.90 -10.95 1.86
N VAL A 161 -6.21 -9.97 1.01
CA VAL A 161 -5.23 -9.02 0.47
C VAL A 161 -5.04 -7.76 1.33
N GLY A 162 -5.83 -7.62 2.39
CA GLY A 162 -5.89 -6.42 3.22
C GLY A 162 -6.74 -5.31 2.60
N THR A 163 -6.96 -4.25 3.36
CA THR A 163 -7.76 -3.08 2.95
C THR A 163 -6.94 -1.80 2.83
N SER A 164 -5.67 -1.81 3.23
CA SER A 164 -4.80 -0.64 3.18
C SER A 164 -3.41 -0.97 2.68
N ARG A 165 -2.81 -0.04 1.93
CA ARG A 165 -1.38 -0.06 1.60
C ARG A 165 -0.47 0.30 2.78
N LEU A 166 -1.01 1.05 3.75
CA LEU A 166 -0.37 1.36 5.02
C LEU A 166 -1.27 0.81 6.12
N PRO A 167 -1.16 -0.48 6.43
CA PRO A 167 -1.98 -1.06 7.48
C PRO A 167 -1.50 -0.57 8.84
N LEU A 168 -2.43 0.01 9.59
CA LEU A 168 -2.23 0.48 10.97
C LEU A 168 -2.91 -0.47 11.96
N THR A 169 -3.90 -1.21 11.48
CA THR A 169 -4.51 -2.33 12.18
C THR A 169 -4.19 -3.64 11.49
N SER A 170 -4.33 -4.73 12.22
CA SER A 170 -4.13 -6.06 11.69
C SER A 170 -5.09 -6.36 10.53
N VAL A 171 -6.39 -6.01 10.66
CA VAL A 171 -7.45 -6.14 9.61
C VAL A 171 -7.03 -5.50 8.29
N GLU A 172 -6.39 -4.34 8.35
CA GLU A 172 -5.96 -3.63 7.15
C GLU A 172 -4.80 -4.32 6.43
N ALA A 173 -3.97 -5.07 7.14
CA ALA A 173 -2.84 -5.78 6.57
C ALA A 173 -3.30 -7.08 5.89
N PRO A 174 -2.62 -7.50 4.80
CA PRO A 174 -2.86 -8.78 4.17
C PRO A 174 -2.60 -9.95 5.13
N LEU A 175 -3.16 -11.11 4.83
CA LEU A 175 -2.77 -12.35 5.50
C LEU A 175 -1.29 -12.66 5.22
N PRO A 176 -0.55 -13.24 6.18
CA PRO A 176 0.80 -13.72 5.94
C PRO A 176 0.87 -14.65 4.71
N ALA A 177 -0.08 -15.57 4.57
CA ALA A 177 -0.14 -16.49 3.44
C ALA A 177 -0.23 -15.76 2.07
N PHE A 178 -0.89 -14.61 2.00
CA PHE A 178 -0.89 -13.78 0.77
C PHE A 178 0.46 -13.14 0.52
N SER A 179 1.03 -12.50 1.55
CA SER A 179 2.32 -11.79 1.45
C SER A 179 3.45 -12.75 1.03
N PHE A 180 3.41 -14.01 1.48
CA PHE A 180 4.39 -15.04 1.10
C PHE A 180 4.03 -15.79 -0.21
N GLY A 181 3.06 -15.31 -0.98
CA GLY A 181 2.68 -15.91 -2.26
C GLY A 181 2.14 -17.33 -2.13
N GLN A 182 1.53 -17.66 -0.99
CA GLN A 182 0.93 -18.97 -0.73
C GLN A 182 -0.59 -18.97 -0.86
N LEU A 183 -1.25 -17.81 -0.84
CA LEU A 183 -2.70 -17.69 -0.90
C LEU A 183 -3.12 -16.46 -1.71
N LEU A 184 -4.12 -16.62 -2.57
CA LEU A 184 -4.92 -15.50 -3.07
C LEU A 184 -6.37 -15.95 -3.16
N TYR A 185 -7.31 -15.08 -2.79
CA TYR A 185 -8.71 -15.20 -3.17
C TYR A 185 -8.99 -14.24 -4.33
N CYS A 186 -9.58 -14.74 -5.40
CA CYS A 186 -10.10 -13.93 -6.49
C CYS A 186 -11.23 -14.72 -7.17
N HIS A 187 -12.45 -14.20 -7.14
CA HIS A 187 -13.59 -14.97 -7.59
C HIS A 187 -13.51 -15.31 -9.09
N GLY A 188 -13.72 -16.59 -9.40
CA GLY A 188 -13.66 -17.11 -10.76
C GLY A 188 -12.27 -17.06 -11.40
N ILE A 189 -11.19 -17.42 -10.70
CA ILE A 189 -9.84 -17.59 -11.28
C ILE A 189 -9.45 -19.05 -11.61
N GLY A 190 -10.20 -20.02 -11.10
CA GLY A 190 -9.93 -21.45 -11.24
C GLY A 190 -10.40 -22.03 -12.58
N GLU A 191 -9.92 -23.23 -12.88
CA GLU A 191 -10.25 -23.97 -14.11
C GLU A 191 -11.56 -24.76 -13.94
N ALA A 192 -12.00 -25.46 -14.98
CA ALA A 192 -13.29 -26.14 -15.00
C ALA A 192 -13.41 -27.34 -14.03
N ASP A 193 -12.30 -27.77 -13.41
CA ASP A 193 -12.22 -28.92 -12.52
C ASP A 193 -12.61 -28.61 -11.06
N ALA A 194 -13.12 -27.39 -10.80
CA ALA A 194 -13.51 -26.89 -9.49
C ALA A 194 -12.39 -26.90 -8.42
N SER A 195 -11.13 -27.01 -8.84
CA SER A 195 -9.96 -27.06 -7.96
C SER A 195 -9.28 -25.69 -7.83
N PRO A 196 -8.56 -25.43 -6.72
CA PRO A 196 -7.80 -24.20 -6.58
C PRO A 196 -6.64 -24.16 -7.56
N VAL A 197 -6.29 -22.96 -8.03
CA VAL A 197 -5.12 -22.73 -8.88
C VAL A 197 -3.85 -23.05 -8.10
N ARG A 198 -2.97 -23.91 -8.65
CA ARG A 198 -1.75 -24.38 -7.95
C ARG A 198 -0.44 -23.87 -8.53
N SER A 199 -0.46 -23.25 -9.72
CA SER A 199 0.76 -22.82 -10.41
C SER A 199 0.75 -21.32 -10.66
N TYR A 200 1.92 -20.69 -10.56
CA TYR A 200 2.07 -19.28 -10.95
C TYR A 200 1.80 -19.06 -12.44
N LYS A 201 1.93 -20.11 -13.27
CA LYS A 201 1.63 -20.05 -14.71
C LYS A 201 0.12 -19.87 -14.96
N SER A 202 -0.69 -20.68 -14.29
CA SER A 202 -2.15 -20.55 -14.29
C SER A 202 -2.58 -19.23 -13.66
N LEU A 203 -1.88 -18.76 -12.63
CA LEU A 203 -2.12 -17.44 -12.02
C LEU A 203 -1.85 -16.29 -13.01
N ALA A 204 -0.77 -16.37 -13.81
CA ALA A 204 -0.51 -15.40 -14.87
C ALA A 204 -1.63 -15.37 -15.90
N GLN A 205 -2.10 -16.54 -16.35
CA GLN A 205 -3.23 -16.65 -17.29
C GLN A 205 -4.53 -16.06 -16.70
N ALA A 206 -4.75 -16.22 -15.39
CA ALA A 206 -5.91 -15.65 -14.72
C ALA A 206 -5.98 -14.11 -14.82
N THR A 207 -4.85 -13.41 -14.99
CA THR A 207 -4.82 -11.94 -15.12
C THR A 207 -5.49 -11.42 -16.39
N ALA A 208 -5.69 -12.28 -17.38
CA ALA A 208 -6.37 -11.99 -18.64
C ALA A 208 -7.88 -12.26 -18.60
N ARG A 209 -8.42 -12.76 -17.48
CA ARG A 209 -9.84 -13.09 -17.41
C ARG A 209 -10.70 -11.83 -17.59
N PRO A 210 -11.73 -11.89 -18.46
CA PRO A 210 -12.66 -10.79 -18.60
C PRO A 210 -13.43 -10.58 -17.30
N GLY A 211 -13.81 -9.34 -17.02
CA GLY A 211 -14.64 -9.00 -15.86
C GLY A 211 -13.88 -8.78 -14.55
N LEU A 212 -12.56 -9.02 -14.51
CA LEU A 212 -11.74 -8.60 -13.37
C LEU A 212 -11.67 -7.08 -13.29
N ASN A 213 -11.97 -6.53 -12.12
CA ASN A 213 -11.75 -5.11 -11.88
C ASN A 213 -10.25 -4.79 -11.77
N ARG A 214 -9.92 -3.50 -11.77
CA ARG A 214 -8.53 -3.06 -11.78
C ARG A 214 -7.77 -3.50 -10.51
N LEU A 215 -8.41 -3.50 -9.35
CA LEU A 215 -7.76 -3.88 -8.09
C LEU A 215 -7.49 -5.40 -8.06
N GLU A 216 -8.42 -6.23 -8.53
CA GLU A 216 -8.20 -7.68 -8.70
C GLU A 216 -7.00 -7.94 -9.61
N ARG A 217 -6.92 -7.27 -10.78
CA ARG A 217 -5.76 -7.41 -11.69
C ARG A 217 -4.44 -6.99 -11.05
N ILE A 218 -4.44 -5.93 -10.24
CA ILE A 218 -3.27 -5.48 -9.48
C ILE A 218 -2.86 -6.54 -8.45
N LYS A 219 -3.80 -7.06 -7.65
CA LYS A 219 -3.50 -8.05 -6.60
C LYS A 219 -3.16 -9.43 -7.16
N LEU A 220 -3.65 -9.77 -8.35
CA LEU A 220 -3.21 -10.94 -9.11
C LEU A 220 -1.74 -10.80 -9.56
N LEU A 221 -1.33 -9.62 -10.05
CA LEU A 221 0.07 -9.35 -10.37
C LEU A 221 0.96 -9.42 -9.12
N GLU A 222 0.49 -8.87 -7.99
CA GLU A 222 1.16 -8.98 -6.69
C GLU A 222 1.37 -10.44 -6.28
N ALA A 223 0.28 -11.22 -6.24
CA ALA A 223 0.32 -12.64 -5.90
C ALA A 223 1.22 -13.44 -6.84
N PHE A 224 1.20 -13.13 -8.15
CA PHE A 224 2.11 -13.73 -9.12
C PHE A 224 3.57 -13.46 -8.79
N LEU A 225 3.94 -12.19 -8.54
CA LEU A 225 5.32 -11.85 -8.19
C LEU A 225 5.74 -12.51 -6.87
N HIS A 226 4.86 -12.62 -5.89
CA HIS A 226 5.15 -13.35 -4.66
C HIS A 226 5.37 -14.85 -4.90
N ALA A 227 4.49 -15.48 -5.68
CA ALA A 227 4.49 -16.92 -5.94
C ALA A 227 5.67 -17.41 -6.81
N VAL A 228 6.19 -16.57 -7.72
CA VAL A 228 7.29 -16.95 -8.61
C VAL A 228 8.62 -17.00 -7.83
N PRO A 229 9.38 -18.10 -7.90
CA PRO A 229 10.74 -18.12 -7.36
C PRO A 229 11.61 -17.03 -8.00
N PHE A 230 12.49 -16.39 -7.21
CA PHE A 230 13.25 -15.23 -7.70
C PHE A 230 14.04 -15.51 -8.99
N ALA A 231 14.67 -16.68 -9.10
CA ALA A 231 15.44 -17.10 -10.27
C ALA A 231 14.59 -17.24 -11.55
N ASP A 232 13.28 -17.45 -11.41
CA ASP A 232 12.36 -17.70 -12.52
C ASP A 232 11.62 -16.44 -12.98
N VAL A 233 11.75 -15.31 -12.27
CA VAL A 233 10.97 -14.08 -12.55
C VAL A 233 11.15 -13.59 -13.99
N GLY A 234 12.38 -13.59 -14.50
CA GLY A 234 12.67 -13.17 -15.87
C GLY A 234 11.93 -14.02 -16.91
N ALA A 235 12.01 -15.35 -16.77
CA ALA A 235 11.31 -16.28 -17.66
C ALA A 235 9.78 -16.22 -17.50
N ALA A 236 9.29 -16.08 -16.26
CA ALA A 236 7.87 -16.01 -15.96
C ALA A 236 7.23 -14.71 -16.48
N SER A 237 8.00 -13.63 -16.60
CA SER A 237 7.51 -12.35 -17.13
C SER A 237 6.91 -12.50 -18.55
N ARG A 238 7.44 -13.40 -19.37
CA ARG A 238 6.96 -13.69 -20.74
C ARG A 238 5.52 -14.18 -20.79
N LEU A 239 5.01 -14.71 -19.69
CA LEU A 239 3.62 -15.16 -19.58
C LEU A 239 2.64 -13.97 -19.56
N PHE A 240 3.09 -12.77 -19.18
CA PHE A 240 2.26 -11.58 -19.09
C PHE A 240 2.15 -10.80 -20.40
N ALA A 241 3.21 -10.76 -21.21
CA ALA A 241 3.25 -9.95 -22.43
C ALA A 241 2.06 -10.19 -23.38
N PRO A 242 1.60 -11.44 -23.63
CA PRO A 242 0.44 -11.69 -24.49
C PRO A 242 -0.91 -11.24 -23.89
N LEU A 243 -0.95 -10.93 -22.60
CA LEU A 243 -2.17 -10.72 -21.82
C LEU A 243 -2.47 -9.23 -21.56
N THR A 244 -1.59 -8.34 -22.00
CA THR A 244 -1.67 -6.91 -21.71
C THR A 244 -0.97 -6.09 -22.81
N THR A 245 -1.02 -4.77 -22.68
CA THR A 245 -0.21 -3.84 -23.49
C THR A 245 0.88 -3.24 -22.63
N SER A 246 1.93 -2.66 -23.21
CA SER A 246 2.99 -1.97 -22.44
C SER A 246 2.41 -0.90 -21.50
N LYS A 247 1.47 -0.10 -22.03
CA LYS A 247 0.76 0.95 -21.28
C LYS A 247 -0.11 0.41 -20.14
N ASP A 248 -0.81 -0.70 -20.37
CA ASP A 248 -1.63 -1.33 -19.33
C ASP A 248 -0.73 -1.99 -18.26
N LEU A 249 0.38 -2.62 -18.66
CA LEU A 249 1.37 -3.17 -17.74
C LEU A 249 1.97 -2.09 -16.82
N THR A 250 2.41 -0.97 -17.38
CA THR A 250 2.94 0.14 -16.55
C THR A 250 1.85 0.73 -15.64
N ALA A 251 0.59 0.75 -16.08
CA ALA A 251 -0.54 1.17 -15.26
C ALA A 251 -0.87 0.17 -14.14
N LEU A 252 -0.67 -1.13 -14.36
CA LEU A 252 -0.79 -2.18 -13.34
C LEU A 252 0.35 -2.12 -12.33
N LEU A 253 1.60 -1.94 -12.78
CA LEU A 253 2.76 -1.79 -11.91
C LEU A 253 2.66 -0.54 -11.03
N ARG A 254 2.18 0.59 -11.57
CA ARG A 254 1.86 1.77 -10.76
C ARG A 254 0.75 1.49 -9.75
N GLY A 255 -0.26 0.72 -10.16
CA GLY A 255 -1.34 0.26 -9.30
C GLY A 255 -0.84 -0.62 -8.15
N LEU A 256 0.08 -1.54 -8.43
CA LEU A 256 0.74 -2.42 -7.48
C LEU A 256 1.39 -1.62 -6.34
N PHE A 257 2.29 -0.69 -6.64
CA PHE A 257 2.93 0.11 -5.59
C PHE A 257 1.98 1.10 -4.89
N ASN A 258 0.83 1.41 -5.49
CA ASN A 258 -0.21 2.20 -4.81
C ASN A 258 -1.09 1.36 -3.88
N ALA A 259 -1.13 0.03 -4.03
CA ALA A 259 -2.04 -0.87 -3.31
C ALA A 259 -1.34 -1.93 -2.45
N ALA A 260 -0.07 -2.21 -2.70
CA ALA A 260 0.70 -3.19 -1.97
C ALA A 260 0.99 -2.69 -0.56
N SER A 261 0.73 -3.55 0.43
CA SER A 261 1.32 -3.40 1.76
C SER A 261 2.69 -4.03 1.68
N LEU A 262 3.72 -3.21 1.50
CA LEU A 262 5.08 -3.72 1.29
C LEU A 262 5.52 -4.52 2.53
N SER A 263 5.69 -5.83 2.36
CA SER A 263 6.38 -6.66 3.33
C SER A 263 7.83 -6.83 2.88
N PRO A 264 8.79 -6.64 3.78
CA PRO A 264 10.19 -6.70 3.42
C PRO A 264 10.69 -8.14 3.20
N TYR A 265 9.88 -9.15 3.55
CA TYR A 265 10.24 -10.56 3.46
C TYR A 265 10.08 -11.15 2.05
N THR A 266 9.49 -10.41 1.13
CA THR A 266 8.98 -10.99 -0.12
C THR A 266 9.83 -10.67 -1.34
N GLY A 267 10.77 -9.72 -1.21
CA GLY A 267 11.58 -9.20 -2.31
C GLY A 267 10.75 -8.58 -3.44
N LEU A 268 9.58 -8.01 -3.14
CA LEU A 268 8.64 -7.54 -4.18
C LEU A 268 9.28 -6.45 -5.07
N GLY A 269 10.08 -5.55 -4.48
CA GLY A 269 10.78 -4.50 -5.22
C GLY A 269 11.79 -5.06 -6.23
N GLU A 270 12.67 -5.95 -5.77
CA GLU A 270 13.70 -6.60 -6.58
C GLU A 270 13.08 -7.46 -7.68
N LYS A 271 12.06 -8.26 -7.35
CA LYS A 271 11.33 -9.06 -8.35
C LYS A 271 10.66 -8.17 -9.38
N THR A 272 10.09 -7.04 -8.98
CA THR A 272 9.47 -6.10 -9.93
C THR A 272 10.50 -5.49 -10.89
N VAL A 273 11.71 -5.18 -10.39
CA VAL A 273 12.82 -4.72 -11.23
C VAL A 273 13.25 -5.79 -12.24
N VAL A 274 13.46 -7.04 -11.80
CA VAL A 274 13.84 -8.15 -12.69
C VAL A 274 12.74 -8.41 -13.72
N PHE A 275 11.48 -8.35 -13.30
CA PHE A 275 10.34 -8.46 -14.19
C PHE A 275 10.34 -7.34 -15.26
N LEU A 276 10.57 -6.09 -14.85
CA LEU A 276 10.64 -4.94 -15.76
C LEU A 276 11.80 -5.06 -16.75
N ASP A 277 12.99 -5.46 -16.27
CA ASP A 277 14.19 -5.67 -17.09
C ASP A 277 13.96 -6.74 -18.15
N ALA A 278 13.28 -7.83 -17.81
CA ALA A 278 12.94 -8.89 -18.75
C ALA A 278 11.97 -8.42 -19.83
N GLN A 279 10.92 -7.65 -19.47
CA GLN A 279 9.98 -7.08 -20.45
C GLN A 279 10.64 -6.09 -21.40
N GLU A 280 11.59 -5.29 -20.91
CA GLU A 280 12.41 -4.39 -21.74
C GLU A 280 13.34 -5.18 -22.66
N GLY A 281 14.03 -6.19 -22.13
CA GLY A 281 14.98 -7.02 -22.88
C GLY A 281 14.32 -7.85 -23.98
N ASP A 282 13.09 -8.33 -23.76
CA ASP A 282 12.29 -9.04 -24.75
C ASP A 282 11.60 -8.09 -25.76
N GLY A 283 11.77 -6.76 -25.61
CA GLY A 283 11.23 -5.74 -26.52
C GLY A 283 9.74 -5.45 -26.36
N PHE A 284 9.06 -6.06 -25.38
CA PHE A 284 7.64 -5.80 -25.11
C PHE A 284 7.42 -4.40 -24.50
N LEU A 285 8.29 -3.99 -23.57
CA LEU A 285 8.22 -2.69 -22.92
C LEU A 285 9.30 -1.76 -23.49
N PRO A 286 8.94 -0.60 -24.08
CA PRO A 286 9.93 0.35 -24.54
C PRO A 286 10.83 0.84 -23.40
N ALA A 287 12.14 0.99 -23.66
CA ALA A 287 13.10 1.47 -22.65
C ALA A 287 12.71 2.82 -22.02
N ALA A 288 12.09 3.72 -22.81
CA ALA A 288 11.56 4.99 -22.31
C ALA A 288 10.42 4.78 -21.29
N GLU A 289 9.49 3.85 -21.54
CA GLU A 289 8.41 3.54 -20.60
C GLU A 289 8.93 2.89 -19.31
N ALA A 290 9.92 2.00 -19.42
CA ALA A 290 10.60 1.42 -18.25
C ALA A 290 11.30 2.50 -17.40
N ALA A 291 12.01 3.43 -18.04
CA ALA A 291 12.63 4.58 -17.38
C ALA A 291 11.59 5.51 -16.75
N ASP A 292 10.44 5.74 -17.39
CA ASP A 292 9.37 6.59 -16.85
C ASP A 292 8.64 5.92 -15.68
N PHE A 293 8.49 4.61 -15.69
CA PHE A 293 7.98 3.85 -14.56
C PHE A 293 8.90 3.96 -13.34
N LEU A 294 10.21 3.70 -13.50
CA LEU A 294 11.18 3.82 -12.40
C LEU A 294 11.32 5.28 -11.93
N SER A 295 11.30 6.25 -12.85
CA SER A 295 11.26 7.69 -12.52
C SER A 295 10.05 8.03 -11.65
N TRP A 296 8.88 7.50 -11.99
CA TRP A 296 7.67 7.67 -11.20
C TRP A 296 7.83 7.03 -9.81
N LEU A 297 8.29 5.77 -9.75
CA LEU A 297 8.44 5.01 -8.50
C LEU A 297 9.40 5.69 -7.53
N LEU A 298 10.59 6.09 -8.00
CA LEU A 298 11.59 6.80 -7.19
C LEU A 298 11.06 8.12 -6.64
N ARG A 299 10.28 8.89 -7.43
CA ARG A 299 9.65 10.12 -6.93
C ARG A 299 8.57 9.84 -5.91
N GLN A 300 7.72 8.83 -6.11
CA GLN A 300 6.69 8.48 -5.14
C GLN A 300 7.29 8.01 -3.81
N ILE A 301 8.27 7.09 -3.86
CA ILE A 301 8.96 6.61 -2.66
C ILE A 301 9.76 7.73 -2.01
N GLY A 302 10.44 8.58 -2.80
CA GLY A 302 11.16 9.73 -2.28
C GLY A 302 10.24 10.68 -1.52
N ARG A 303 9.09 11.06 -2.10
CA ARG A 303 8.07 11.89 -1.43
C ARG A 303 7.44 11.20 -0.23
N HIS A 304 7.23 9.88 -0.29
CA HIS A 304 6.71 9.09 0.82
C HIS A 304 7.71 9.10 1.99
N LEU A 305 8.99 8.82 1.75
CA LEU A 305 10.04 8.86 2.76
C LEU A 305 10.42 10.29 3.20
N THR A 306 10.00 11.32 2.47
CA THR A 306 9.96 12.70 2.98
C THR A 306 8.87 12.86 4.04
N ALA A 307 7.66 12.34 3.77
CA ALA A 307 6.51 12.47 4.65
C ALA A 307 6.61 11.55 5.89
N TYR A 308 7.03 10.32 5.67
CA TYR A 308 7.11 9.23 6.61
C TYR A 308 8.55 8.72 6.64
N ASP A 309 9.45 9.52 7.25
CA ASP A 309 10.85 9.12 7.34
C ASP A 309 11.03 7.90 8.26
N LEU A 310 12.13 7.17 8.04
CA LEU A 310 12.37 5.93 8.78
C LEU A 310 12.48 6.18 10.29
N VAL A 311 12.90 7.36 10.71
CA VAL A 311 13.25 7.68 12.10
C VAL A 311 12.02 8.05 12.92
N VAL A 312 11.13 8.86 12.37
CA VAL A 312 9.98 9.43 13.06
C VAL A 312 8.77 8.50 12.95
N PHE A 313 8.55 7.88 11.78
CA PHE A 313 7.29 7.18 11.49
C PHE A 313 7.44 5.66 11.41
N HIS A 314 8.54 5.15 10.88
CA HIS A 314 8.73 3.70 10.71
C HIS A 314 9.34 3.02 11.93
N HIS A 315 8.77 3.25 13.11
CA HIS A 315 9.24 2.67 14.36
C HIS A 315 10.75 2.85 14.57
N ARG A 316 11.21 4.09 14.37
CA ARG A 316 12.62 4.47 14.52
C ARG A 316 13.58 3.77 13.56
N GLY A 317 13.09 3.17 12.48
CA GLY A 317 13.85 2.48 11.45
C GLY A 317 13.71 0.97 11.52
N ALA A 318 12.71 0.45 12.23
CA ALA A 318 12.45 -0.99 12.26
C ALA A 318 11.72 -1.48 11.00
N ASN A 319 10.79 -0.67 10.48
CA ASN A 319 9.99 -1.02 9.31
C ASN A 319 10.50 -0.31 8.04
N TYR A 320 11.46 -0.87 7.32
CA TYR A 320 12.13 -0.18 6.20
C TYR A 320 11.95 -0.80 4.80
N PRO A 321 10.79 -1.41 4.43
CA PRO A 321 10.60 -1.97 3.09
C PRO A 321 10.69 -0.91 1.99
N ASP A 322 10.21 0.31 2.24
CA ASP A 322 10.30 1.43 1.28
C ASP A 322 11.75 1.77 0.91
N ALA A 323 12.67 1.65 1.86
CA ALA A 323 14.09 1.87 1.63
C ALA A 323 14.71 0.73 0.80
N LEU A 324 14.26 -0.51 0.98
CA LEU A 324 14.71 -1.63 0.14
C LEU A 324 14.21 -1.46 -1.31
N VAL A 325 12.93 -1.09 -1.49
CA VAL A 325 12.38 -0.81 -2.82
C VAL A 325 13.09 0.38 -3.47
N LEU A 326 13.38 1.45 -2.71
CA LEU A 326 14.15 2.60 -3.17
C LEU A 326 15.51 2.17 -3.74
N ASP A 327 16.27 1.37 -2.99
CA ASP A 327 17.61 0.94 -3.37
C ASP A 327 17.58 0.03 -4.61
N ALA A 328 16.67 -0.94 -4.65
CA ALA A 328 16.47 -1.80 -5.82
C ALA A 328 16.11 -1.00 -7.08
N ALA A 329 15.14 -0.07 -6.97
CA ALA A 329 14.72 0.77 -8.09
C ALA A 329 15.84 1.72 -8.55
N LEU A 330 16.61 2.29 -7.62
CA LEU A 330 17.68 3.23 -7.93
C LEU A 330 18.86 2.55 -8.64
N LYS A 331 19.28 1.36 -8.20
CA LYS A 331 20.30 0.56 -8.88
C LYS A 331 19.87 0.18 -10.30
N ALA A 332 18.63 -0.24 -10.47
CA ALA A 332 18.05 -0.50 -11.78
C ALA A 332 18.02 0.75 -12.68
N TYR A 333 17.85 1.92 -12.06
CA TYR A 333 17.88 3.22 -12.73
C TYR A 333 19.29 3.58 -13.21
N PHE A 334 20.31 3.43 -12.38
CA PHE A 334 21.71 3.64 -12.77
C PHE A 334 22.09 2.76 -13.96
N ASN A 335 21.77 1.46 -13.89
CA ASN A 335 22.04 0.53 -14.99
C ASN A 335 21.39 0.97 -16.31
N ARG A 336 20.21 1.60 -16.26
CA ARG A 336 19.55 2.16 -17.44
C ARG A 336 20.19 3.45 -17.93
N ILE A 337 20.63 4.32 -17.04
CA ILE A 337 21.35 5.55 -17.41
C ILE A 337 22.64 5.20 -18.16
N GLU A 338 23.38 4.18 -17.70
CA GLU A 338 24.60 3.73 -18.38
C GLU A 338 24.30 3.11 -19.77
N ARG A 339 23.24 2.29 -19.88
CA ARG A 339 22.86 1.65 -21.16
C ARG A 339 22.23 2.62 -22.17
N ARG A 340 21.47 3.61 -21.69
CA ARG A 340 20.61 4.49 -22.48
C ARG A 340 20.73 5.96 -22.03
N PRO A 341 21.94 6.55 -22.08
CA PRO A 341 22.15 7.94 -21.64
C PRO A 341 21.33 8.94 -22.45
N ASP A 342 20.94 8.61 -23.68
CA ASP A 342 20.06 9.38 -24.55
C ASP A 342 18.69 9.69 -23.91
N LEU A 343 18.24 8.86 -22.96
CA LEU A 343 16.98 9.05 -22.25
C LEU A 343 17.09 10.01 -21.05
N PHE A 344 18.29 10.41 -20.65
CA PHE A 344 18.53 11.13 -19.39
C PHE A 344 19.35 12.41 -19.57
N LEU A 345 20.31 12.40 -20.48
CA LEU A 345 21.21 13.52 -20.72
C LEU A 345 20.66 14.41 -21.83
N ASP A 346 20.78 15.72 -21.65
CA ASP A 346 20.37 16.66 -22.69
C ASP A 346 21.27 16.52 -23.93
N ASP A 347 20.64 16.62 -25.10
CA ASP A 347 21.28 16.64 -26.42
C ASP A 347 20.91 17.97 -27.10
N MET A 348 21.83 18.53 -27.88
CA MET A 348 21.59 19.79 -28.62
C MET A 348 20.39 19.73 -29.57
N ARG A 349 19.96 18.52 -29.96
CA ARG A 349 18.81 18.28 -30.83
C ARG A 349 17.49 18.13 -30.07
N ASP A 350 17.52 18.07 -28.74
CA ASP A 350 16.29 17.94 -27.96
C ASP A 350 15.43 19.20 -28.06
N ASN A 351 14.16 19.02 -28.38
CA ASN A 351 13.16 20.07 -28.22
C ASN A 351 12.83 20.26 -26.72
N GLU A 352 12.01 21.26 -26.41
CA GLU A 352 11.63 21.57 -25.03
C GLU A 352 10.89 20.41 -24.34
N GLU A 353 10.01 19.72 -25.07
CA GLU A 353 9.28 18.56 -24.53
C GLU A 353 10.22 17.43 -24.12
N ALA A 354 11.17 17.06 -24.98
CA ALA A 354 12.18 16.05 -24.71
C ALA A 354 13.05 16.43 -23.49
N ARG A 355 13.50 17.70 -23.41
CA ARG A 355 14.24 18.21 -22.25
C ARG A 355 13.42 18.14 -20.96
N ASN A 356 12.14 18.49 -21.01
CA ASN A 356 11.25 18.40 -19.84
C ASN A 356 11.10 16.95 -19.35
N VAL A 357 10.97 15.97 -20.25
CA VAL A 357 10.93 14.54 -19.90
C VAL A 357 12.25 14.08 -19.28
N LYS A 358 13.39 14.46 -19.86
CA LYS A 358 14.73 14.14 -19.34
C LYS A 358 14.97 14.76 -17.97
N ARG A 359 14.62 16.04 -17.78
CA ARG A 359 14.65 16.73 -16.48
C ARG A 359 13.81 16.00 -15.43
N LEU A 360 12.63 15.50 -15.80
CA LEU A 360 11.79 14.72 -14.90
C LEU A 360 12.44 13.39 -14.45
N ARG A 361 13.21 12.76 -15.32
CA ARG A 361 14.00 11.56 -15.02
C ARG A 361 15.17 11.89 -14.10
N ARG A 362 15.89 12.97 -14.37
CA ARG A 362 16.99 13.49 -13.52
C ARG A 362 16.51 13.93 -12.14
N ARG A 363 15.30 14.51 -12.04
CA ARG A 363 14.62 14.79 -10.77
C ARG A 363 14.46 13.53 -9.93
N ALA A 364 14.00 12.43 -10.54
CA ALA A 364 13.83 11.16 -9.85
C ALA A 364 15.16 10.57 -9.36
N LEU A 365 16.20 10.66 -10.19
CA LEU A 365 17.58 10.30 -9.82
C LEU A 365 18.05 11.10 -8.58
N ARG A 366 17.90 12.43 -8.60
CA ARG A 366 18.32 13.31 -7.49
C ARG A 366 17.59 12.98 -6.19
N GLN A 367 16.27 12.77 -6.25
CA GLN A 367 15.47 12.36 -5.10
C GLN A 367 15.91 11.00 -4.57
N GLY A 368 16.05 10.00 -5.44
CA GLY A 368 16.49 8.66 -5.04
C GLY A 368 17.87 8.68 -4.38
N TRP A 369 18.82 9.40 -4.99
CA TRP A 369 20.17 9.60 -4.46
C TRP A 369 20.14 10.18 -3.05
N LEU A 370 19.48 11.32 -2.85
CA LEU A 370 19.41 12.00 -1.55
C LEU A 370 18.86 11.10 -0.44
N ILE A 371 17.72 10.45 -0.69
CA ILE A 371 17.05 9.65 0.33
C ILE A 371 17.88 8.42 0.67
N ARG A 372 18.42 7.73 -0.33
CA ARG A 372 19.25 6.55 -0.09
C ARG A 372 20.50 6.94 0.71
N ARG A 373 21.23 7.99 0.29
CA ARG A 373 22.41 8.49 1.00
C ARG A 373 22.12 8.84 2.46
N ARG A 374 20.96 9.46 2.74
CA ARG A 374 20.53 9.80 4.11
C ARG A 374 20.42 8.57 5.02
N TYR A 375 20.06 7.41 4.49
CA TYR A 375 19.85 6.18 5.25
C TYR A 375 21.03 5.20 5.20
N GLU A 376 22.11 5.55 4.49
CA GLU A 376 23.35 4.78 4.49
C GLU A 376 23.94 4.71 5.90
N GLU A 377 24.31 3.50 6.34
CA GLU A 377 24.81 3.21 7.69
C GLU A 377 23.80 3.47 8.83
N TRP A 378 22.52 3.65 8.52
CA TRP A 378 21.49 3.83 9.54
C TRP A 378 21.27 2.54 10.35
N PRO A 379 21.18 2.58 11.70
CA PRO A 379 20.97 1.38 12.51
C PRO A 379 19.56 0.82 12.31
N VAL A 380 19.48 -0.43 11.85
CA VAL A 380 18.22 -1.16 11.56
C VAL A 380 18.23 -2.52 12.26
N PRO A 381 17.06 -3.08 12.64
CA PRO A 381 17.00 -4.43 13.21
C PRO A 381 17.57 -5.49 12.29
N ASP A 382 17.80 -6.69 12.84
CA ASP A 382 18.38 -7.80 12.09
C ASP A 382 17.51 -8.23 10.91
N LEU A 383 16.19 -8.14 11.08
CA LEU A 383 15.23 -8.28 10.00
C LEU A 383 14.28 -7.07 10.00
N PRO A 384 13.89 -6.58 8.81
CA PRO A 384 12.90 -5.51 8.70
C PRO A 384 11.53 -5.97 9.21
N THR A 385 10.90 -5.20 10.08
CA THR A 385 9.59 -5.56 10.66
C THR A 385 8.84 -4.36 11.25
N SER A 386 7.52 -4.48 11.37
CA SER A 386 6.68 -3.59 12.19
C SER A 386 6.24 -4.31 13.47
N PRO A 387 5.81 -3.62 14.53
CA PRO A 387 5.27 -4.30 15.72
C PRO A 387 4.09 -5.22 15.38
N GLY A 388 3.19 -4.79 14.50
CA GLY A 388 2.07 -5.61 14.06
C GLY A 388 2.49 -6.86 13.29
N GLU A 389 3.50 -6.74 12.43
CA GLU A 389 4.03 -7.88 11.67
C GLU A 389 4.86 -8.82 12.55
N ASN A 390 5.63 -8.29 13.51
CA ASN A 390 6.40 -9.06 14.47
C ASN A 390 5.55 -9.82 15.49
N ASN A 391 4.28 -9.43 15.65
CA ASN A 391 3.30 -10.15 16.46
C ASN A 391 2.64 -11.29 15.69
N ARG A 392 2.84 -11.42 14.39
CA ARG A 392 2.29 -12.54 13.60
C ARG A 392 3.24 -13.72 13.66
N VAL A 393 2.70 -14.93 13.64
CA VAL A 393 3.50 -16.13 13.43
C VAL A 393 3.78 -16.25 11.94
N LEU A 394 5.05 -16.12 11.57
CA LEU A 394 5.55 -16.22 10.19
C LEU A 394 6.17 -17.62 9.95
N PRO A 395 6.40 -18.02 8.69
CA PRO A 395 7.16 -19.23 8.38
C PRO A 395 8.53 -19.24 9.09
N SER A 396 9.05 -20.43 9.43
CA SER A 396 10.28 -20.58 10.22
C SER A 396 11.53 -19.93 9.60
N SER A 397 11.53 -19.66 8.30
CA SER A 397 12.58 -18.89 7.60
C SER A 397 12.61 -17.41 7.97
N HIS A 398 11.59 -16.90 8.65
CA HIS A 398 11.45 -15.50 9.05
C HIS A 398 11.33 -15.43 10.57
N ALA A 399 12.49 -15.52 11.23
CA ALA A 399 12.56 -15.44 12.69
C ALA A 399 12.01 -14.10 13.20
N ARG A 400 11.32 -14.17 14.34
CA ARG A 400 10.82 -12.98 15.03
C ARG A 400 11.99 -12.12 15.48
N VAL A 401 11.87 -10.81 15.29
CA VAL A 401 12.85 -9.84 15.74
C VAL A 401 12.65 -9.57 17.23
N PRO A 402 13.72 -9.58 18.04
CA PRO A 402 13.61 -9.22 19.46
C PRO A 402 13.01 -7.81 19.65
N GLU A 403 12.10 -7.67 20.61
CA GLU A 403 11.35 -6.42 20.83
C GLU A 403 12.28 -5.24 21.15
N GLU A 404 13.39 -5.50 21.82
CA GLU A 404 14.41 -4.50 22.12
C GLU A 404 15.02 -3.87 20.86
N GLN A 405 15.19 -4.62 19.76
CA GLN A 405 15.68 -4.04 18.50
C GLN A 405 14.63 -3.15 17.83
N ILE A 406 13.35 -3.46 18.01
CA ILE A 406 12.24 -2.64 17.49
C ILE A 406 12.17 -1.32 18.26
N LEU A 407 12.17 -1.39 19.59
CA LEU A 407 11.96 -0.23 20.47
C LEU A 407 13.22 0.63 20.67
N GLN A 408 14.41 0.03 20.65
CA GLN A 408 15.68 0.69 21.03
C GLN A 408 16.70 0.62 19.89
N PRO A 409 16.89 1.70 19.11
CA PRO A 409 17.87 1.72 18.03
C PRO A 409 19.31 1.37 18.43
N SER A 410 19.69 1.63 19.68
CA SER A 410 21.01 1.27 20.24
C SER A 410 21.25 -0.22 20.38
N ARG A 411 20.20 -1.05 20.35
CA ARG A 411 20.28 -2.52 20.41
C ARG A 411 20.43 -3.17 19.03
N ARG A 412 20.39 -2.39 17.97
CA ARG A 412 20.46 -2.87 16.59
C ARG A 412 21.90 -3.12 16.19
N THR A 413 22.14 -4.31 15.68
CA THR A 413 23.45 -4.82 15.25
C THR A 413 23.72 -4.57 13.77
N ARG A 414 22.67 -4.36 12.96
CA ARG A 414 22.80 -4.10 11.52
C ARG A 414 22.77 -2.61 11.19
N ARG A 415 23.39 -2.32 10.06
CA ARG A 415 23.49 -1.00 9.44
C ARG A 415 22.92 -1.11 8.03
N LEU A 416 21.97 -0.24 7.69
CA LEU A 416 21.29 -0.26 6.40
C LEU A 416 22.28 0.07 5.29
N TYR A 417 22.31 -0.78 4.26
CA TYR A 417 23.25 -0.72 3.13
C TYR A 417 24.73 -0.86 3.48
N ALA A 418 25.08 -1.35 4.68
CA ALA A 418 26.48 -1.52 5.04
C ALA A 418 27.20 -2.49 4.09
N GLY A 419 28.39 -2.08 3.66
CA GLY A 419 29.19 -2.79 2.66
C GLY A 419 28.75 -2.59 1.21
N ASP A 420 27.75 -1.74 0.97
CA ASP A 420 27.19 -1.47 -0.35
C ASP A 420 27.02 0.06 -0.54
N PRO A 421 28.10 0.85 -0.64
CA PRO A 421 27.99 2.30 -0.72
C PRO A 421 27.33 2.73 -2.03
N LEU A 422 26.45 3.72 -2.00
CA LEU A 422 25.67 4.09 -3.21
C LEU A 422 26.57 4.51 -4.37
N ALA A 423 27.67 5.20 -4.05
CA ALA A 423 28.63 5.70 -5.02
C ALA A 423 29.29 4.59 -5.86
N SER A 424 29.37 3.34 -5.38
CA SER A 424 29.95 2.25 -6.17
C SER A 424 29.06 1.81 -7.34
N HIS A 425 27.77 2.18 -7.32
CA HIS A 425 26.81 1.89 -8.39
C HIS A 425 26.69 3.05 -9.40
N LEU A 426 27.28 4.21 -9.10
CA LEU A 426 27.19 5.39 -9.95
C LEU A 426 28.29 5.35 -11.01
N GLY A 427 27.95 4.90 -12.21
CA GLY A 427 28.85 4.96 -13.37
C GLY A 427 29.06 6.38 -13.91
N PRO A 428 29.92 6.55 -14.94
CA PRO A 428 30.24 7.86 -15.49
C PRO A 428 29.04 8.60 -16.07
N ARG A 429 28.10 7.91 -16.72
CA ARG A 429 26.88 8.52 -17.27
C ARG A 429 25.89 8.87 -16.16
N GLY A 430 25.79 8.03 -15.13
CA GLY A 430 25.06 8.30 -13.91
C GLY A 430 25.55 9.56 -13.20
N ALA A 431 26.88 9.69 -13.05
CA ALA A 431 27.50 10.88 -12.45
C ALA A 431 27.22 12.15 -13.26
N GLU A 432 27.26 12.07 -14.59
CA GLU A 432 26.90 13.18 -15.46
C GLU A 432 25.41 13.54 -15.36
N ALA A 433 24.51 12.55 -15.35
CA ALA A 433 23.09 12.78 -15.17
C ALA A 433 22.78 13.42 -13.80
N LEU A 434 23.50 13.01 -12.75
CA LEU A 434 23.37 13.60 -11.42
C LEU A 434 23.86 15.06 -11.42
N ARG A 435 24.97 15.38 -12.09
CA ARG A 435 25.42 16.78 -12.28
C ARG A 435 24.41 17.62 -13.05
N GLN A 436 23.88 17.14 -14.18
CA GLN A 436 22.82 17.85 -14.90
C GLN A 436 21.57 18.04 -14.02
N SER A 437 21.25 17.07 -13.16
CA SER A 437 20.15 17.21 -12.20
C SER A 437 20.36 18.32 -11.16
N ALA A 438 21.61 18.68 -10.86
CA ALA A 438 21.95 19.82 -10.01
C ALA A 438 21.74 21.13 -10.77
N THR A 439 22.18 21.20 -12.03
CA THR A 439 21.91 22.33 -12.93
C THR A 439 20.40 22.58 -13.10
N ASP A 440 19.60 21.52 -13.18
CA ASP A 440 18.14 21.60 -13.29
C ASP A 440 17.50 22.35 -12.11
N LEU A 441 18.17 22.50 -10.95
CA LEU A 441 17.68 23.32 -9.84
C LEU A 441 17.64 24.83 -10.16
N CYS A 442 18.09 25.26 -11.33
CA CYS A 442 17.73 26.58 -11.84
C CYS A 442 16.23 26.77 -12.09
N HIS A 443 15.48 25.67 -12.24
CA HIS A 443 14.04 25.67 -12.39
C HIS A 443 13.33 25.60 -11.02
N SER A 444 12.34 26.46 -10.81
CA SER A 444 11.64 26.60 -9.52
C SER A 444 10.92 25.31 -9.08
N GLU A 445 10.39 24.54 -10.03
CA GLU A 445 9.71 23.26 -9.75
C GLU A 445 10.67 22.17 -9.27
N GLU A 446 11.95 22.25 -9.67
CA GLU A 446 12.99 21.30 -9.27
C GLU A 446 13.48 21.57 -7.85
N LEU A 447 13.57 22.86 -7.47
CA LEU A 447 13.80 23.29 -6.08
C LEU A 447 12.64 22.90 -5.18
N ARG A 448 11.40 23.13 -5.63
CA ARG A 448 10.19 22.76 -4.88
C ARG A 448 10.18 21.26 -4.58
N GLU A 449 10.51 20.43 -5.57
CA GLU A 449 10.54 18.97 -5.38
C GLU A 449 11.44 18.53 -4.22
N LEU A 450 12.54 19.25 -3.92
CA LEU A 450 13.39 18.92 -2.77
C LEU A 450 12.60 18.90 -1.46
N GLY A 451 11.62 19.80 -1.30
CA GLY A 451 10.76 19.88 -0.12
C GLY A 451 9.42 19.15 -0.24
N THR A 452 9.13 18.52 -1.38
CA THR A 452 7.84 17.88 -1.62
C THR A 452 7.73 16.55 -0.88
N ALA A 453 6.62 16.39 -0.16
CA ALA A 453 6.20 15.21 0.56
C ALA A 453 4.84 14.71 0.07
N LEU A 454 4.57 13.41 0.26
CA LEU A 454 3.28 12.79 -0.01
C LEU A 454 2.69 12.21 1.29
N PHE A 455 1.77 12.96 1.90
CA PHE A 455 1.06 12.53 3.11
C PHE A 455 -0.20 11.74 2.75
N LEU A 456 -0.63 10.91 3.69
CA LEU A 456 -1.82 10.07 3.59
C LEU A 456 -2.78 10.41 4.73
N ASP A 457 -4.07 10.43 4.42
CA ASP A 457 -5.12 10.80 5.35
C ASP A 457 -6.42 10.06 5.04
N ARG A 458 -7.22 9.82 6.08
CA ARG A 458 -8.59 9.31 5.98
C ARG A 458 -9.56 10.39 6.45
N PRO A 459 -9.86 11.41 5.62
CA PRO A 459 -10.57 12.58 6.11
C PRO A 459 -12.04 12.28 6.48
N PHE A 460 -12.63 11.24 5.90
CA PHE A 460 -14.02 10.84 6.16
C PHE A 460 -14.20 10.00 7.43
N GLY A 461 -13.10 9.67 8.14
CA GLY A 461 -13.14 8.93 9.39
C GLY A 461 -13.51 9.75 10.62
N ALA A 462 -13.73 11.06 10.50
CA ALA A 462 -13.84 11.97 11.65
C ALA A 462 -14.90 11.57 12.69
N GLY A 463 -15.98 10.90 12.29
CA GLY A 463 -17.02 10.42 13.20
C GLY A 463 -16.74 9.09 13.92
N LYS A 464 -15.62 8.43 13.63
CA LYS A 464 -15.30 7.10 14.19
C LYS A 464 -14.65 7.18 15.55
N ALA A 465 -14.95 6.21 16.42
CA ALA A 465 -14.28 6.08 17.71
C ALA A 465 -12.79 5.76 17.56
N ALA A 466 -11.97 6.07 18.58
CA ALA A 466 -10.50 5.94 18.53
C ALA A 466 -9.99 4.52 18.20
N THR A 467 -10.80 3.49 18.44
CA THR A 467 -10.50 2.07 18.24
C THR A 467 -11.30 1.47 17.08
N GLU A 468 -12.26 2.19 16.53
CA GLU A 468 -13.10 1.69 15.44
C GLU A 468 -12.28 1.60 14.14
N PRO A 469 -12.30 0.46 13.44
CA PRO A 469 -11.60 0.31 12.16
C PRO A 469 -12.05 1.37 11.14
N ASP A 470 -11.08 2.08 10.53
CA ASP A 470 -11.35 3.12 9.55
C ASP A 470 -11.27 2.63 8.10
N GLY A 471 -12.36 2.03 7.62
CA GLY A 471 -12.51 1.62 6.21
C GLY A 471 -12.81 2.75 5.21
N THR A 472 -12.73 4.02 5.59
CA THR A 472 -12.98 5.13 4.65
C THR A 472 -11.82 5.29 3.65
N LEU A 473 -12.04 5.94 2.50
CA LEU A 473 -11.01 6.05 1.47
C LEU A 473 -9.74 6.75 1.99
N LEU A 474 -8.58 6.14 1.72
CA LEU A 474 -7.27 6.74 1.98
C LEU A 474 -6.91 7.72 0.85
N LEU A 475 -6.81 9.00 1.17
CA LEU A 475 -6.40 10.04 0.24
C LEU A 475 -4.90 10.34 0.41
N ALA A 476 -4.24 10.63 -0.71
CA ALA A 476 -2.86 11.10 -0.74
C ALA A 476 -2.85 12.60 -1.06
N SER A 477 -2.07 13.38 -0.32
CA SER A 477 -1.93 14.83 -0.49
C SER A 477 -0.47 15.23 -0.64
N GLU A 478 -0.18 16.08 -1.62
CA GLU A 478 1.12 16.70 -1.81
C GLU A 478 1.29 17.87 -0.81
N ALA A 479 2.43 17.91 -0.13
CA ALA A 479 2.81 18.99 0.76
C ALA A 479 4.21 19.49 0.43
N PHE A 480 4.53 20.73 0.77
CA PHE A 480 5.86 21.30 0.58
C PHE A 480 6.37 21.95 1.86
N SER A 481 7.62 21.67 2.23
CA SER A 481 8.34 22.34 3.30
C SER A 481 9.59 23.00 2.74
N ARG A 482 9.75 24.30 3.02
CA ARG A 482 10.93 25.07 2.60
C ARG A 482 12.15 24.62 3.41
N SER A 483 12.00 24.40 4.71
CA SER A 483 13.08 23.96 5.58
C SER A 483 13.65 22.60 5.15
N VAL A 484 12.80 21.66 4.72
CA VAL A 484 13.22 20.37 4.18
C VAL A 484 13.94 20.52 2.83
N ALA A 485 13.45 21.41 1.95
CA ALA A 485 14.11 21.70 0.68
C ALA A 485 15.52 22.30 0.90
N GLU A 486 15.65 23.26 1.83
CA GLU A 486 16.94 23.85 2.19
C GLU A 486 17.91 22.82 2.75
N GLN A 487 17.44 21.98 3.69
CA GLN A 487 18.27 20.93 4.29
C GLN A 487 18.80 19.98 3.21
N ARG A 488 17.95 19.54 2.28
CA ARG A 488 18.35 18.65 1.18
C ARG A 488 19.29 19.31 0.19
N LEU A 489 19.12 20.61 -0.07
CA LEU A 489 20.05 21.36 -0.90
C LEU A 489 21.44 21.45 -0.23
N ARG A 490 21.50 21.64 1.10
CA ARG A 490 22.76 21.57 1.86
C ARG A 490 23.36 20.17 1.81
N ASP A 491 22.56 19.12 1.91
CA ASP A 491 23.03 17.74 1.83
C ASP A 491 23.58 17.41 0.43
N LEU A 492 22.90 17.84 -0.64
CA LEU A 492 23.43 17.74 -2.01
C LEU A 492 24.75 18.48 -2.18
N ALA A 493 24.90 19.67 -1.59
CA ALA A 493 26.12 20.45 -1.69
C ALA A 493 27.33 19.81 -0.98
N ARG A 494 27.11 18.79 -0.13
CA ARG A 494 28.20 17.98 0.45
C ARG A 494 28.71 16.91 -0.50
N GLU A 495 27.99 16.61 -1.58
CA GLU A 495 28.42 15.64 -2.57
C GLU A 495 29.54 16.22 -3.44
N PRO A 496 30.72 15.55 -3.53
CA PRO A 496 31.86 16.08 -4.26
C PRO A 496 31.54 16.35 -5.73
N ASN A 497 31.96 17.52 -6.22
CA ASN A 497 31.82 17.96 -7.62
C ASN A 497 30.37 18.07 -8.13
N LEU A 498 29.37 18.11 -7.24
CA LEU A 498 27.98 18.29 -7.64
C LEU A 498 27.58 19.77 -7.74
N PHE A 499 28.11 20.60 -6.83
CA PHE A 499 27.89 22.04 -6.79
C PHE A 499 29.20 22.78 -6.58
N THR A 500 29.32 23.96 -7.19
CA THR A 500 30.17 25.02 -6.65
C THR A 500 29.45 25.77 -5.52
N ASP A 501 30.19 26.40 -4.62
CA ASP A 501 29.60 27.23 -3.55
C ASP A 501 28.66 28.31 -4.12
N LEU A 502 29.04 28.92 -5.24
CA LEU A 502 28.23 29.94 -5.92
C LEU A 502 26.89 29.38 -6.46
N GLU A 503 26.88 28.19 -7.02
CA GLU A 503 25.64 27.55 -7.50
C GLU A 503 24.72 27.17 -6.36
N ARG A 504 25.29 26.65 -5.26
CA ARG A 504 24.54 26.38 -4.03
C ARG A 504 23.88 27.66 -3.51
N ASP A 505 24.65 28.74 -3.39
CA ASP A 505 24.15 30.00 -2.83
C ASP A 505 23.07 30.62 -3.74
N LYS A 506 23.21 30.52 -5.06
CA LYS A 506 22.15 30.90 -6.02
C LYS A 506 20.88 30.07 -5.84
N CYS A 507 21.00 28.75 -5.63
CA CYS A 507 19.85 27.89 -5.41
C CYS A 507 19.16 28.20 -4.07
N LEU A 508 19.92 28.47 -3.01
CA LEU A 508 19.39 28.90 -1.71
C LEU A 508 18.66 30.25 -1.84
N SER A 509 19.28 31.25 -2.49
CA SER A 509 18.65 32.56 -2.76
C SER A 509 17.31 32.39 -3.47
N ARG A 510 17.27 31.62 -4.56
CA ARG A 510 16.03 31.36 -5.31
C ARG A 510 14.96 30.63 -4.50
N LEU A 511 15.35 29.73 -3.60
CA LEU A 511 14.40 29.03 -2.74
C LEU A 511 13.78 29.97 -1.69
N THR A 512 14.58 30.91 -1.16
CA THR A 512 14.14 31.93 -0.20
C THR A 512 13.29 33.03 -0.85
N GLU A 513 13.73 33.53 -2.01
CA GLU A 513 13.10 34.61 -2.79
C GLU A 513 11.94 34.13 -3.67
N GLY A 514 11.84 32.81 -3.88
CA GLY A 514 10.81 32.19 -4.69
C GLY A 514 9.41 32.44 -4.12
N PRO A 515 8.37 32.37 -4.97
CA PRO A 515 7.00 32.60 -4.56
C PRO A 515 6.63 31.65 -3.41
N GLU A 516 5.93 32.19 -2.42
CA GLU A 516 5.37 31.40 -1.32
C GLU A 516 4.50 30.26 -1.89
N ALA A 517 4.60 29.09 -1.27
CA ALA A 517 3.80 27.95 -1.68
C ALA A 517 2.33 28.25 -1.39
N ARG A 518 1.50 28.28 -2.44
CA ARG A 518 0.06 28.40 -2.30
C ARG A 518 -0.51 27.06 -1.82
N GLY A 519 -1.31 27.11 -0.76
CA GLY A 519 -1.93 25.94 -0.14
C GLY A 519 -2.38 26.24 1.29
N LEU A 520 -2.79 25.21 2.02
CA LEU A 520 -3.22 25.34 3.42
C LEU A 520 -2.05 25.11 4.39
N PRO A 521 -1.81 26.02 5.35
CA PRO A 521 -0.87 25.75 6.43
C PRO A 521 -1.40 24.65 7.35
N LEU A 522 -0.51 24.00 8.11
CA LEU A 522 -0.90 22.91 9.00
C LEU A 522 -1.90 23.30 10.09
N ASP A 523 -1.97 24.58 10.46
CA ASP A 523 -2.93 25.07 11.46
C ASP A 523 -4.35 25.26 10.90
N ALA A 524 -4.51 25.25 9.58
CA ALA A 524 -5.82 25.29 8.92
C ALA A 524 -6.45 23.90 8.74
N VAL A 525 -5.72 22.83 9.05
CA VAL A 525 -6.15 21.45 8.83
C VAL A 525 -6.00 20.57 10.06
N GLY A 526 -6.74 19.48 10.08
CA GLY A 526 -6.64 18.43 11.08
C GLY A 526 -7.71 18.49 12.15
N GLY A 527 -7.64 17.55 13.09
CA GLY A 527 -8.45 17.50 14.29
C GLY A 527 -7.67 16.70 15.33
N ASP A 528 -8.35 16.19 16.36
CA ASP A 528 -7.68 15.32 17.31
C ASP A 528 -7.04 14.12 16.61
N ALA A 529 -5.78 13.85 16.98
CA ALA A 529 -5.04 12.71 16.48
C ALA A 529 -5.73 11.44 16.96
N ARG A 530 -6.19 10.61 16.02
CA ARG A 530 -6.78 9.31 16.36
C ARG A 530 -5.67 8.26 16.36
N PRO A 531 -5.46 7.54 17.48
CA PRO A 531 -4.50 6.45 17.53
C PRO A 531 -4.73 5.44 16.40
N GLY A 532 -3.66 5.01 15.73
CA GLY A 532 -3.76 4.01 14.66
C GLY A 532 -4.41 4.52 13.37
N THR A 533 -4.46 5.83 13.13
CA THR A 533 -4.83 6.42 11.84
C THR A 533 -3.73 7.33 11.33
N VAL A 534 -3.43 7.29 10.02
CA VAL A 534 -2.58 8.28 9.38
C VAL A 534 -3.38 9.55 9.19
N SER A 535 -2.75 10.70 9.42
CA SER A 535 -3.40 11.98 9.16
C SER A 535 -2.46 13.05 8.64
N LEU A 536 -3.00 14.07 7.96
CA LEU A 536 -2.22 15.22 7.53
C LEU A 536 -1.55 15.96 8.70
N THR A 537 -2.07 15.84 9.91
CA THR A 537 -1.43 16.39 11.12
C THR A 537 -0.06 15.75 11.40
N ASP A 538 0.20 14.54 10.90
CA ASP A 538 1.52 13.91 10.99
C ASP A 538 2.61 14.75 10.32
N ALA A 539 2.26 15.60 9.34
CA ALA A 539 3.20 16.51 8.72
C ALA A 539 3.95 17.38 9.73
N ARG A 540 3.30 17.79 10.84
CA ARG A 540 3.95 18.56 11.92
C ARG A 540 5.15 17.83 12.52
N ARG A 541 5.12 16.49 12.55
CA ARG A 541 6.20 15.66 13.08
C ARG A 541 7.36 15.52 12.10
N ALA A 542 7.11 15.68 10.80
CA ALA A 542 8.13 15.67 9.76
C ALA A 542 8.82 17.04 9.64
N ALA A 543 8.03 18.13 9.54
CA ALA A 543 8.51 19.51 9.64
C ALA A 543 7.35 20.45 10.00
N PRO A 544 7.58 21.50 10.81
CA PRO A 544 6.52 22.41 11.24
C PRO A 544 6.02 23.35 10.13
N ASP A 545 6.80 23.55 9.06
CA ASP A 545 6.55 24.54 8.00
C ASP A 545 5.94 23.93 6.73
N TYR A 546 5.35 22.73 6.80
CA TYR A 546 4.65 22.17 5.65
C TYR A 546 3.43 23.01 5.26
N VAL A 547 3.26 23.19 3.96
CA VAL A 547 2.03 23.71 3.33
C VAL A 547 1.43 22.59 2.49
N LEU A 548 0.16 22.27 2.73
CA LEU A 548 -0.58 21.28 1.95
C LEU A 548 -1.02 21.91 0.63
N LEU A 549 -0.57 21.35 -0.48
CA LEU A 549 -0.76 21.92 -1.80
C LEU A 549 -2.04 21.42 -2.47
N ARG A 550 -2.24 20.10 -2.47
CA ARG A 550 -3.40 19.45 -3.13
C ARG A 550 -3.51 17.98 -2.76
N THR A 551 -4.72 17.44 -2.86
CA THR A 551 -4.96 16.01 -2.95
C THR A 551 -4.56 15.51 -4.35
N THR A 552 -3.95 14.33 -4.43
CA THR A 552 -3.52 13.81 -5.74
C THR A 552 -4.73 13.55 -6.66
N PRO A 553 -4.60 13.78 -7.98
CA PRO A 553 -5.68 13.48 -8.91
C PRO A 553 -6.15 12.02 -8.87
N GLY A 554 -5.26 11.09 -8.50
CA GLY A 554 -5.60 9.68 -8.30
C GLY A 554 -6.58 9.48 -7.15
N SER A 555 -6.32 10.09 -6.00
CA SER A 555 -7.19 10.02 -4.82
C SER A 555 -8.53 10.71 -5.04
N VAL A 556 -8.56 11.86 -5.74
CA VAL A 556 -9.82 12.53 -6.10
C VAL A 556 -10.69 11.64 -7.01
N ARG A 557 -10.11 11.03 -8.04
CA ARG A 557 -10.85 10.09 -8.90
C ARG A 557 -11.33 8.86 -8.14
N ALA A 558 -10.56 8.36 -7.18
CA ALA A 558 -10.99 7.24 -6.34
C ALA A 558 -12.18 7.65 -5.47
N LEU A 559 -12.16 8.86 -4.90
CA LEU A 559 -13.26 9.41 -4.12
C LEU A 559 -14.53 9.52 -4.95
N LEU A 560 -14.45 10.15 -6.12
CA LEU A 560 -15.58 10.34 -7.02
C LEU A 560 -16.18 9.03 -7.55
N ARG A 561 -15.40 7.94 -7.55
CA ARG A 561 -15.91 6.60 -7.88
C ARG A 561 -16.56 5.90 -6.70
N GLN A 562 -16.13 6.21 -5.48
CA GLN A 562 -16.56 5.50 -4.28
C GLN A 562 -17.83 6.07 -3.67
N TYR A 563 -18.07 7.37 -3.81
CA TYR A 563 -19.19 8.05 -3.19
C TYR A 563 -20.08 8.69 -4.26
N ASP A 564 -21.39 8.64 -4.04
CA ASP A 564 -22.37 9.34 -4.86
C ASP A 564 -22.47 10.79 -4.38
N PHE A 565 -22.04 11.71 -5.24
CA PHE A 565 -22.09 13.15 -4.98
C PHE A 565 -23.31 13.84 -5.61
N THR A 566 -24.25 13.10 -6.19
CA THR A 566 -25.41 13.68 -6.93
C THR A 566 -26.21 14.65 -6.06
N GLN A 567 -26.60 14.22 -4.85
CA GLN A 567 -27.34 15.09 -3.92
C GLN A 567 -26.55 16.32 -3.49
N LEU A 568 -25.22 16.22 -3.38
CA LEU A 568 -24.38 17.35 -3.02
C LEU A 568 -24.24 18.32 -4.20
N ALA A 569 -24.09 17.80 -5.43
CA ALA A 569 -24.03 18.58 -6.67
C ALA A 569 -25.34 19.33 -6.96
N GLU A 570 -26.48 18.84 -6.48
CA GLU A 570 -27.77 19.57 -6.54
C GLU A 570 -27.82 20.77 -5.59
N GLN A 571 -27.01 20.76 -4.52
CA GLN A 571 -27.02 21.79 -3.47
C GLN A 571 -25.88 22.80 -3.60
N MET A 572 -24.77 22.43 -4.23
CA MET A 572 -23.61 23.30 -4.41
C MET A 572 -22.85 22.98 -5.69
N ASP A 573 -22.16 23.99 -6.22
CA ASP A 573 -21.26 23.81 -7.36
C ASP A 573 -20.03 22.98 -6.95
N LEU A 574 -19.90 21.82 -7.58
CA LEU A 574 -18.78 20.87 -7.40
C LEU A 574 -17.89 20.81 -8.64
N ASP A 575 -18.02 21.75 -9.58
CA ASP A 575 -17.22 21.77 -10.81
C ASP A 575 -15.71 21.78 -10.52
N TRP A 576 -15.26 22.46 -9.47
CA TRP A 576 -13.86 22.45 -9.02
C TRP A 576 -13.35 21.02 -8.68
N LEU A 577 -14.23 20.15 -8.20
CA LEU A 577 -13.90 18.75 -7.90
C LEU A 577 -13.89 17.89 -9.17
N PHE A 578 -14.78 18.19 -10.13
CA PHE A 578 -14.96 17.39 -11.36
C PHE A 578 -14.04 17.78 -12.52
N LYS A 579 -13.69 19.07 -12.68
CA LYS A 579 -12.86 19.60 -13.78
C LYS A 579 -11.40 19.18 -13.69
N GLY A 580 -10.99 18.62 -12.56
CA GLY A 580 -9.61 18.20 -12.33
C GLY A 580 -8.69 19.35 -11.91
N ASP A 581 -9.27 20.42 -11.40
CA ASP A 581 -8.54 21.55 -10.81
C ASP A 581 -7.74 21.12 -9.58
N ARG A 582 -6.88 22.03 -9.09
CA ARG A 582 -6.07 21.77 -7.91
C ARG A 582 -6.93 21.86 -6.66
N VAL A 583 -7.42 20.71 -6.24
CA VAL A 583 -8.19 20.54 -5.00
C VAL A 583 -7.34 19.97 -3.88
N LEU A 584 -7.49 20.49 -2.67
CA LEU A 584 -7.09 19.85 -1.43
C LEU A 584 -8.33 19.45 -0.62
N LEU A 585 -8.42 18.18 -0.26
CA LEU A 585 -9.43 17.62 0.63
C LEU A 585 -8.75 17.25 1.95
N ALA A 586 -9.19 17.86 3.05
CA ALA A 586 -8.62 17.66 4.38
C ALA A 586 -9.70 17.77 5.46
N ARG A 587 -9.43 17.25 6.66
CA ARG A 587 -10.27 17.55 7.84
C ARG A 587 -10.06 19.01 8.25
N GLY A 588 -11.14 19.73 8.57
CA GLY A 588 -11.04 21.11 9.05
C GLY A 588 -10.52 21.18 10.48
N ALA A 589 -9.69 22.19 10.79
CA ALA A 589 -8.96 22.36 12.07
C ALA A 589 -9.81 22.18 13.35
N ALA A 590 -11.10 22.56 13.30
CA ALA A 590 -12.04 22.40 14.41
C ALA A 590 -12.50 20.94 14.63
N GLY A 591 -12.00 19.98 13.84
CA GLY A 591 -12.38 18.57 13.87
C GLY A 591 -13.75 18.26 13.25
N GLN A 592 -14.56 19.29 12.93
CA GLN A 592 -15.87 19.14 12.32
C GLN A 592 -15.81 19.40 10.80
N GLY A 593 -16.08 18.34 10.02
CA GLY A 593 -16.27 18.43 8.57
C GLY A 593 -15.00 18.31 7.71
N LEU A 594 -15.23 18.41 6.40
CA LEU A 594 -14.23 18.38 5.34
C LEU A 594 -14.00 19.81 4.83
N VAL A 595 -12.74 20.20 4.67
CA VAL A 595 -12.34 21.42 3.97
C VAL A 595 -11.94 21.04 2.55
N GLY A 596 -12.60 21.65 1.57
CA GLY A 596 -12.17 21.70 0.19
C GLY A 596 -11.48 23.03 -0.07
N HIS A 597 -10.22 23.01 -0.50
CA HIS A 597 -9.50 24.21 -0.93
C HIS A 597 -9.19 24.10 -2.42
N ASP A 598 -9.60 25.12 -3.17
CA ASP A 598 -9.31 25.28 -4.60
C ASP A 598 -8.27 26.40 -4.78
N ASP A 599 -7.24 26.10 -5.55
CA ASP A 599 -6.12 26.97 -5.92
C ASP A 599 -6.51 27.96 -7.05
N GLY A 600 -7.77 27.94 -7.50
CA GLY A 600 -8.34 28.84 -8.51
C GLY A 600 -8.12 30.31 -8.18
N PRO A 601 -7.99 31.20 -9.19
CA PRO A 601 -7.93 32.64 -8.94
C PRO A 601 -9.19 33.01 -8.16
N ALA A 602 -9.01 33.64 -6.99
CA ALA A 602 -10.13 34.11 -6.17
C ALA A 602 -11.12 34.81 -7.09
N ALA A 603 -12.32 34.24 -7.24
CA ALA A 603 -13.37 34.87 -8.03
C ALA A 603 -13.65 36.22 -7.36
N GLY A 604 -13.28 37.29 -8.06
CA GLY A 604 -13.40 38.67 -7.59
C GLY A 604 -14.83 39.15 -7.54
#